data_AF-A0AAN7PZS2-F1
#
_entry.id   AF-A0AAN7PZS2-F1
#
_cell.length_a   1.000
_cell.length_b   1.000
_cell.length_c   1.000
_cell.angle_alpha   90.00
_cell.angle_beta   90.00
_cell.angle_gamma   90.00
#
_symmetry.space_group_name_H-M   'P 1'
#
loop_
_entity.id
_entity.type
_entity.pdbx_description
1 polymer ?
#
loop_
_entity_poly.entity_id
_entity_poly.type
_entity_poly.pdbx_seq_one_letter_code
_entity_poly.pdbx_strand_id
1 'polypeptide(L)'
;MVEPPGFCRFLKPDLKRWGLALVSSHRTLFAVLWIAVFASVFLWQDNFPGGPVFRWPSDVKVSSAPERPIPRLRAAAFNLTDFGAVGDGVTLNTEAFERAVAVIGKLGHRGGGQLNVPPGRWLTAPFNLTSHMTLFLAEGAVILGIEDEKYWPLMPPLPSYGYGREHRGPRYGSLIHGQNLRDVTITGHNGTINGQGQVWWKRYRQKLLNHTRGPLVQIMWSSDIVLSNVTLQDSPFWTFHPYDCKNVTVKNVTILNPIFEAPNTDGIDPDIIISGLRAGVSRFGGESVSY
;
A
#
# COMPACT_ATOMS: atom_id res chain seq x y z
N MET A 1 -88.36 -36.90 -4.87
CA MET A 1 -89.16 -35.77 -4.37
C MET A 1 -88.89 -35.64 -2.88
N VAL A 2 -88.59 -34.53 -2.20
CA VAL A 2 -88.33 -33.11 -2.49
C VAL A 2 -87.69 -32.57 -1.17
N GLU A 3 -86.66 -31.73 -1.28
CA GLU A 3 -86.00 -30.75 -0.37
C GLU A 3 -85.85 -30.92 1.17
N PRO A 4 -84.72 -30.40 1.73
CA PRO A 4 -84.71 -29.62 2.95
C PRO A 4 -84.56 -28.09 2.68
N PRO A 5 -84.92 -27.23 3.66
CA PRO A 5 -85.17 -25.81 3.45
C PRO A 5 -83.98 -24.91 3.85
N GLY A 6 -84.03 -23.63 3.46
CA GLY A 6 -83.57 -22.55 4.34
C GLY A 6 -82.46 -21.63 3.82
N PHE A 7 -82.81 -20.74 2.90
CA PHE A 7 -82.55 -19.30 2.93
C PHE A 7 -81.16 -18.77 3.38
N CYS A 8 -80.46 -18.10 2.45
CA CYS A 8 -80.06 -16.70 2.70
C CYS A 8 -79.93 -15.91 1.39
N ARG A 9 -80.37 -14.65 1.42
CA ARG A 9 -80.65 -13.77 0.29
C ARG A 9 -79.38 -13.16 -0.33
N PHE A 10 -79.41 -13.11 -1.67
CA PHE A 10 -79.03 -12.02 -2.58
C PHE A 10 -77.92 -11.03 -2.19
N LEU A 11 -76.91 -10.92 -3.06
CA LEU A 11 -76.55 -9.67 -3.74
C LEU A 11 -75.82 -9.97 -5.06
N LYS A 12 -76.28 -9.33 -6.14
CA LYS A 12 -75.71 -9.41 -7.51
C LYS A 12 -74.30 -8.79 -7.55
N PRO A 13 -73.43 -9.21 -8.48
CA PRO A 13 -72.13 -8.58 -8.68
C PRO A 13 -72.33 -7.24 -9.40
N ASP A 14 -71.95 -6.13 -8.76
CA ASP A 14 -71.96 -4.82 -9.39
C ASP A 14 -70.57 -4.48 -9.97
N LEU A 15 -70.58 -4.21 -11.27
CA LEU A 15 -69.44 -3.77 -12.07
C LEU A 15 -69.09 -2.34 -11.65
N LYS A 16 -67.94 -2.12 -11.01
CA LYS A 16 -67.20 -0.86 -11.15
C LYS A 16 -65.71 -1.02 -10.87
N ARG A 17 -64.99 -1.17 -11.97
CA ARG A 17 -63.82 -0.35 -12.34
C ARG A 17 -62.72 -0.18 -11.28
N TRP A 18 -61.66 -0.96 -11.48
CA TRP A 18 -60.31 -0.46 -11.77
C TRP A 18 -59.98 0.90 -11.14
N GLY A 19 -59.42 0.88 -9.94
CA GLY A 19 -58.94 2.10 -9.30
C GLY A 19 -58.17 1.77 -8.04
N LEU A 20 -56.90 1.41 -8.18
CA LEU A 20 -55.79 1.75 -7.27
C LEU A 20 -54.50 1.06 -7.75
N ALA A 21 -53.95 1.58 -8.84
CA ALA A 21 -52.55 1.37 -9.22
C ALA A 21 -51.96 2.71 -9.71
N LEU A 22 -52.14 3.77 -8.92
CA LEU A 22 -51.72 5.13 -9.29
C LEU A 22 -50.48 5.61 -8.50
N VAL A 23 -49.50 4.73 -8.28
CA VAL A 23 -48.18 5.11 -7.71
C VAL A 23 -47.01 4.49 -8.51
N SER A 24 -47.23 4.07 -9.76
CA SER A 24 -46.20 3.45 -10.61
C SER A 24 -45.95 4.18 -11.95
N SER A 25 -46.24 5.48 -12.02
CA SER A 25 -46.15 6.21 -13.29
C SER A 25 -44.94 7.15 -13.39
N HIS A 26 -44.59 7.87 -12.32
CA HIS A 26 -43.59 8.94 -12.40
C HIS A 26 -42.14 8.45 -12.51
N ARG A 27 -41.75 7.39 -11.77
CA ARG A 27 -40.36 6.85 -11.81
C ARG A 27 -40.04 6.15 -13.12
N THR A 28 -40.99 5.42 -13.66
CA THR A 28 -40.94 4.76 -14.97
C THR A 28 -40.93 5.78 -16.09
N LEU A 29 -41.77 6.81 -16.03
CA LEU A 29 -41.70 7.95 -16.97
C LEU A 29 -40.33 8.64 -16.92
N PHE A 30 -39.78 8.87 -15.73
CA PHE A 30 -38.46 9.49 -15.58
C PHE A 30 -37.35 8.62 -16.16
N ALA A 31 -37.36 7.31 -15.89
CA ALA A 31 -36.36 6.39 -16.43
C ALA A 31 -36.44 6.28 -17.97
N VAL A 32 -37.64 6.21 -18.53
CA VAL A 32 -37.84 6.16 -19.99
C VAL A 32 -37.42 7.49 -20.64
N LEU A 33 -37.74 8.64 -20.02
CA LEU A 33 -37.27 9.95 -20.47
C LEU A 33 -35.74 10.03 -20.43
N TRP A 34 -35.10 9.54 -19.36
CA TRP A 34 -33.64 9.53 -19.26
C TRP A 34 -32.98 8.62 -20.30
N ILE A 35 -33.53 7.43 -20.54
CA ILE A 35 -33.03 6.52 -21.57
C ILE A 35 -33.21 7.14 -22.96
N ALA A 36 -34.34 7.80 -23.23
CA ALA A 36 -34.60 8.47 -24.50
C ALA A 36 -33.65 9.67 -24.72
N VAL A 37 -33.35 10.44 -23.68
CA VAL A 37 -32.36 11.54 -23.73
C VAL A 37 -30.95 11.00 -23.95
N PHE A 38 -30.58 9.90 -23.28
CA PHE A 38 -29.26 9.30 -23.48
C PHE A 38 -29.11 8.70 -24.89
N ALA A 39 -30.15 8.01 -25.37
CA ALA A 39 -30.17 7.45 -26.72
C ALA A 39 -30.17 8.54 -27.81
N SER A 40 -30.83 9.66 -27.58
CA SER A 40 -30.82 10.77 -28.54
C SER A 40 -29.45 11.45 -28.65
N VAL A 41 -28.65 11.48 -27.57
CA VAL A 41 -27.26 11.94 -27.62
C VAL A 41 -26.39 11.03 -28.51
N PHE A 42 -26.57 9.71 -28.42
CA PHE A 42 -25.85 8.76 -29.28
C PHE A 42 -26.31 8.83 -30.74
N LEU A 43 -27.62 8.93 -30.99
CA LEU A 43 -28.17 9.08 -32.35
C LEU A 43 -27.83 10.45 -32.98
N TRP A 44 -27.62 11.48 -32.16
CA TRP A 44 -27.14 12.79 -32.60
C TRP A 44 -25.64 12.77 -32.95
N GLN A 45 -24.83 11.98 -32.23
CA GLN A 45 -23.41 11.80 -32.55
C GLN A 45 -23.18 11.10 -33.90
N ASP A 46 -24.06 10.17 -34.30
CA ASP A 46 -23.94 9.43 -35.56
C ASP A 46 -24.27 10.26 -36.82
N ASN A 47 -24.89 11.44 -36.67
CA ASN A 47 -25.36 12.27 -37.79
C ASN A 47 -24.52 13.54 -38.05
N PHE A 48 -23.35 13.69 -37.41
CA PHE A 48 -22.42 14.78 -37.73
C PHE A 48 -21.59 14.49 -38.99
N PRO A 49 -21.57 15.40 -39.99
CA PRO A 49 -20.63 15.33 -41.09
C PRO A 49 -19.24 15.72 -40.56
N GLY A 50 -18.55 14.74 -40.00
CA GLY A 50 -17.25 14.88 -39.32
C GLY A 50 -16.76 13.60 -38.62
N GLY A 51 -17.63 12.60 -38.45
CA GLY A 51 -17.28 11.36 -37.74
C GLY A 51 -17.17 11.55 -36.22
N PRO A 52 -17.07 10.46 -35.44
CA PRO A 52 -17.04 10.54 -33.99
C PRO A 52 -15.77 11.27 -33.51
N VAL A 53 -15.95 12.30 -32.68
CA VAL A 53 -14.88 13.12 -32.08
C VAL A 53 -13.92 12.30 -31.19
N PHE A 54 -14.31 11.07 -30.83
CA PHE A 54 -13.50 10.18 -30.00
C PHE A 54 -13.08 8.92 -30.77
N ARG A 55 -12.01 9.05 -31.54
CA ARG A 55 -11.27 7.91 -32.11
C ARG A 55 -10.12 7.59 -31.18
N TRP A 56 -10.24 6.54 -30.39
CA TRP A 56 -9.08 5.97 -29.67
C TRP A 56 -8.05 5.52 -30.70
N PRO A 57 -6.83 6.10 -30.74
CA PRO A 57 -5.79 5.59 -31.61
C PRO A 57 -5.29 4.28 -31.01
N SER A 58 -5.52 3.17 -31.71
CA SER A 58 -5.04 1.84 -31.33
C SER A 58 -3.51 1.70 -31.37
N ASP A 59 -2.79 2.75 -31.76
CA ASP A 59 -1.34 2.75 -32.00
C ASP A 59 -0.61 3.86 -31.22
N VAL A 60 -1.05 4.17 -30.00
CA VAL A 60 -0.17 4.91 -29.08
C VAL A 60 0.92 3.95 -28.61
N LYS A 61 2.05 3.93 -29.33
CA LYS A 61 3.34 3.57 -28.70
C LYS A 61 3.46 4.47 -27.48
N VAL A 62 3.25 3.91 -26.29
CA VAL A 62 3.65 4.54 -25.03
C VAL A 62 5.15 4.76 -25.17
N SER A 63 5.58 5.95 -25.57
CA SER A 63 6.98 6.31 -25.49
C SER A 63 7.28 6.34 -24.01
N SER A 64 7.91 5.28 -23.49
CA SER A 64 8.52 5.32 -22.18
C SER A 64 9.46 6.52 -22.18
N ALA A 65 9.17 7.53 -21.37
CA ALA A 65 10.13 8.59 -21.10
C ALA A 65 11.49 7.93 -20.78
N PRO A 66 12.62 8.53 -21.19
CA PRO A 66 13.92 7.94 -20.93
C PRO A 66 14.03 7.67 -19.43
N GLU A 67 14.29 6.41 -19.08
CA GLU A 67 14.38 5.97 -17.70
C GLU A 67 15.44 6.80 -16.99
N ARG A 68 15.07 7.42 -15.86
CA ARG A 68 15.97 8.31 -15.15
C ARG A 68 17.18 7.52 -14.64
N PRO A 69 18.42 7.87 -15.04
CA PRO A 69 19.60 7.04 -14.77
C PRO A 69 19.85 6.93 -13.27
N ILE A 70 20.05 5.69 -12.79
CA ILE A 70 20.33 5.43 -11.38
C ILE A 70 21.76 5.92 -11.05
N PRO A 71 21.93 6.90 -10.14
CA PRO A 71 23.25 7.38 -9.77
C PRO A 71 24.02 6.33 -8.96
N ARG A 72 25.33 6.29 -9.13
CA ARG A 72 26.24 5.44 -8.34
C ARG A 72 26.71 6.22 -7.10
N LEU A 73 26.07 5.97 -5.96
CA LEU A 73 26.34 6.62 -4.68
C LEU A 73 27.40 5.89 -3.84
N ARG A 74 27.72 4.63 -4.18
CA ARG A 74 28.80 3.84 -3.57
C ARG A 74 29.74 3.25 -4.61
N ALA A 75 30.94 2.90 -4.17
CA ALA A 75 31.97 2.32 -5.02
C ALA A 75 31.55 0.99 -5.66
N ALA A 76 30.73 0.17 -5.00
CA ALA A 76 30.08 -1.00 -5.60
C ALA A 76 28.59 -0.74 -5.76
N ALA A 77 28.00 -1.14 -6.89
CA ALA A 77 26.58 -1.07 -7.15
C ALA A 77 26.12 -2.33 -7.87
N PHE A 78 24.98 -2.87 -7.46
CA PHE A 78 24.37 -4.09 -8.00
C PHE A 78 22.89 -3.84 -8.27
N ASN A 79 22.33 -4.48 -9.29
CA ASN A 79 20.89 -4.49 -9.49
C ASN A 79 20.29 -5.71 -8.80
N LEU A 80 19.08 -5.56 -8.27
CA LEU A 80 18.36 -6.67 -7.64
C LEU A 80 18.14 -7.84 -8.61
N THR A 81 18.02 -7.57 -9.91
CA THR A 81 17.93 -8.57 -10.99
C THR A 81 19.18 -9.42 -11.12
N ASP A 82 20.35 -8.92 -10.72
CA ASP A 82 21.62 -9.67 -10.75
C ASP A 82 21.58 -10.86 -9.77
N PHE A 83 20.64 -10.83 -8.81
CA PHE A 83 20.41 -11.87 -7.81
C PHE A 83 19.22 -12.77 -8.13
N GLY A 84 18.68 -12.70 -9.36
CA GLY A 84 17.58 -13.53 -9.84
C GLY A 84 16.19 -13.04 -9.46
N ALA A 85 16.06 -11.79 -9.01
CA ALA A 85 14.75 -11.22 -8.72
C ALA A 85 13.92 -10.95 -9.98
N VAL A 86 12.61 -11.07 -9.86
CA VAL A 86 11.63 -10.80 -10.91
C VAL A 86 10.62 -9.76 -10.41
N GLY A 87 10.51 -8.65 -11.15
CA GLY A 87 9.70 -7.48 -10.81
C GLY A 87 8.23 -7.56 -11.26
N ASP A 88 7.62 -8.75 -11.22
CA ASP A 88 6.26 -9.03 -11.71
C ASP A 88 5.14 -8.79 -10.66
N GLY A 89 5.52 -8.52 -9.41
CA GLY A 89 4.60 -8.34 -8.28
C GLY A 89 4.04 -9.63 -7.70
N VAL A 90 4.50 -10.80 -8.14
CA VAL A 90 4.01 -12.13 -7.74
C VAL A 90 5.14 -13.03 -7.26
N THR A 91 6.30 -12.98 -7.92
CA THR A 91 7.50 -13.73 -7.53
C THR A 91 8.00 -13.26 -6.17
N LEU A 92 8.20 -14.20 -5.25
CA LEU A 92 8.75 -13.91 -3.93
C LEU A 92 10.26 -13.70 -4.01
N ASN A 93 10.70 -12.45 -3.89
CA ASN A 93 12.08 -12.01 -4.11
C ASN A 93 12.94 -11.98 -2.83
N THR A 94 12.46 -12.51 -1.71
CA THR A 94 13.14 -12.45 -0.40
C THR A 94 14.58 -12.93 -0.49
N GLU A 95 14.82 -14.09 -1.10
CA GLU A 95 16.18 -14.63 -1.21
C GLU A 95 17.09 -13.75 -2.09
N ALA A 96 16.54 -13.07 -3.10
CA ALA A 96 17.32 -12.18 -3.94
C ALA A 96 17.76 -10.93 -3.15
N PHE A 97 16.88 -10.38 -2.31
CA PHE A 97 17.25 -9.31 -1.37
C PHE A 97 18.31 -9.79 -0.38
N GLU A 98 18.13 -10.96 0.23
CA GLU A 98 19.09 -11.52 1.20
C GLU A 98 20.46 -11.79 0.60
N ARG A 99 20.51 -12.37 -0.62
CA ARG A 99 21.77 -12.58 -1.36
C ARG A 99 22.47 -11.25 -1.66
N ALA A 100 21.71 -10.24 -2.10
CA ALA A 100 22.25 -8.91 -2.38
C ALA A 100 22.84 -8.25 -1.12
N VAL A 101 22.11 -8.29 -0.01
CA VAL A 101 22.57 -7.77 1.29
C VAL A 101 23.82 -8.52 1.75
N ALA A 102 23.85 -9.85 1.63
CA ALA A 102 25.01 -10.65 2.02
C ALA A 102 26.27 -10.31 1.21
N VAL A 103 26.13 -10.06 -0.10
CA VAL A 103 27.25 -9.62 -0.95
C VAL A 103 27.73 -8.22 -0.56
N ILE A 104 26.81 -7.29 -0.34
CA ILE A 104 27.15 -5.92 0.09
C ILE A 104 27.83 -5.92 1.46
N GLY A 105 27.36 -6.72 2.41
CA GLY A 105 27.94 -6.82 3.75
C GLY A 105 29.40 -7.26 3.73
N LYS A 106 29.78 -8.16 2.80
CA LYS A 106 31.19 -8.56 2.59
C LYS A 106 32.08 -7.42 2.08
N LEU A 107 31.49 -6.35 1.56
CA LEU A 107 32.21 -5.16 1.09
C LEU A 107 32.34 -4.06 2.15
N GLY A 108 31.86 -4.27 3.39
CA GLY A 108 31.84 -3.25 4.44
C GLY A 108 33.19 -2.55 4.66
N HIS A 109 34.29 -3.31 4.75
CA HIS A 109 35.65 -2.76 4.90
C HIS A 109 36.14 -1.93 3.69
N ARG A 110 35.44 -1.99 2.55
CA ARG A 110 35.74 -1.28 1.30
C ARG A 110 34.73 -0.15 1.03
N GLY A 111 33.94 0.25 2.02
CA GLY A 111 32.89 1.27 1.89
C GLY A 111 31.51 0.71 1.51
N GLY A 112 31.36 -0.61 1.51
CA GLY A 112 30.10 -1.32 1.27
C GLY A 112 29.61 -1.22 -0.17
N GLY A 113 28.30 -1.10 -0.36
CA GLY A 113 27.70 -1.23 -1.69
C GLY A 113 26.25 -0.76 -1.80
N GLN A 114 25.86 -0.43 -3.02
CA GLN A 114 24.53 0.02 -3.38
C GLN A 114 23.74 -1.13 -4.03
N LEU A 115 22.50 -1.32 -3.58
CA LEU A 115 21.52 -2.20 -4.22
C LEU A 115 20.48 -1.34 -4.93
N ASN A 116 20.39 -1.47 -6.25
CA ASN A 116 19.40 -0.81 -7.08
C ASN A 116 18.18 -1.72 -7.22
N VAL A 117 17.00 -1.19 -6.89
CA VAL A 117 15.71 -1.80 -7.20
C VAL A 117 15.17 -1.09 -8.45
N PRO A 118 15.21 -1.73 -9.63
CA PRO A 118 14.77 -1.11 -10.88
C PRO A 118 13.23 -0.98 -10.93
N PRO A 119 12.68 -0.28 -11.94
CA PRO A 119 11.23 -0.18 -12.13
C PRO A 119 10.59 -1.57 -12.19
N GLY A 120 9.46 -1.73 -11.50
CA GLY A 120 8.81 -3.02 -11.34
C GLY A 120 8.20 -3.20 -9.96
N ARG A 121 7.55 -4.34 -9.75
CA ARG A 121 6.88 -4.70 -8.51
C ARG A 121 7.59 -5.89 -7.86
N TRP A 122 8.14 -5.70 -6.67
CA TRP A 122 9.07 -6.64 -6.04
C TRP A 122 8.44 -7.18 -4.75
N LEU A 123 7.67 -8.26 -4.86
CA LEU A 123 7.08 -8.93 -3.70
C LEU A 123 8.18 -9.56 -2.85
N THR A 124 8.17 -9.31 -1.54
CA THR A 124 9.15 -9.85 -0.60
C THR A 124 8.54 -10.08 0.78
N ALA A 125 9.06 -11.09 1.47
CA ALA A 125 8.94 -11.19 2.92
C ALA A 125 9.91 -10.20 3.59
N PRO A 126 9.81 -10.00 4.92
CA PRO A 126 10.77 -9.22 5.68
C PRO A 126 12.23 -9.59 5.40
N PHE A 127 13.09 -8.59 5.23
CA PHE A 127 14.53 -8.79 5.07
C PHE A 127 15.33 -7.75 5.87
N ASN A 128 16.55 -8.14 6.24
CA ASN A 128 17.46 -7.30 7.01
C ASN A 128 18.41 -6.52 6.10
N LEU A 129 18.75 -5.30 6.49
CA LEU A 129 19.82 -4.50 5.89
C LEU A 129 21.18 -4.82 6.55
N THR A 130 22.25 -4.30 5.95
CA THR A 130 23.63 -4.39 6.47
C THR A 130 24.29 -3.01 6.49
N SER A 131 25.35 -2.86 7.30
CA SER A 131 26.12 -1.61 7.39
C SER A 131 26.80 -1.26 6.06
N HIS A 132 27.05 0.03 5.84
CA HIS A 132 27.64 0.56 4.61
C HIS A 132 26.81 0.25 3.34
N MET A 133 25.49 0.23 3.49
CA MET A 133 24.57 -0.08 2.39
C MET A 133 23.86 1.18 1.88
N THR A 134 23.63 1.22 0.57
CA THR A 134 22.61 2.10 -0.02
C THR A 134 21.55 1.26 -0.70
N LEU A 135 20.30 1.32 -0.25
CA LEU A 135 19.15 0.78 -0.97
C LEU A 135 18.56 1.90 -1.84
N PHE A 136 18.68 1.77 -3.16
CA PHE A 136 18.22 2.77 -4.13
C PHE A 136 16.98 2.27 -4.88
N LEU A 137 15.85 2.95 -4.73
CA LEU A 137 14.61 2.63 -5.44
C LEU A 137 14.46 3.55 -6.67
N ALA A 138 14.51 2.97 -7.87
CA ALA A 138 14.30 3.70 -9.10
C ALA A 138 12.87 4.26 -9.21
N GLU A 139 12.66 5.16 -10.15
CA GLU A 139 11.33 5.68 -10.45
C GLU A 139 10.45 4.52 -10.96
N GLY A 140 9.25 4.35 -10.39
CA GLY A 140 8.38 3.21 -10.71
C GLY A 140 8.78 1.88 -10.06
N ALA A 141 9.82 1.84 -9.22
CA ALA A 141 10.11 0.69 -8.37
C ALA A 141 9.12 0.62 -7.19
N VAL A 142 8.53 -0.55 -6.94
CA VAL A 142 7.61 -0.79 -5.83
C VAL A 142 8.02 -2.06 -5.09
N ILE A 143 8.53 -1.93 -3.87
CA ILE A 143 8.72 -3.08 -2.96
C ILE A 143 7.36 -3.37 -2.32
N LEU A 144 6.90 -4.63 -2.38
CA LEU A 144 5.61 -5.08 -1.84
C LEU A 144 5.84 -6.05 -0.68
N GLY A 145 5.29 -5.74 0.49
CA GLY A 145 5.28 -6.66 1.63
C GLY A 145 4.28 -7.80 1.43
N ILE A 146 4.73 -9.04 1.57
CA ILE A 146 3.84 -10.19 1.53
C ILE A 146 2.76 -10.10 2.63
N GLU A 147 1.51 -10.39 2.28
CA GLU A 147 0.37 -10.29 3.21
C GLU A 147 0.28 -11.45 4.19
N ASP A 148 0.90 -12.59 3.87
CA ASP A 148 0.85 -13.80 4.69
C ASP A 148 1.77 -13.69 5.91
N GLU A 149 1.16 -13.54 7.09
CA GLU A 149 1.83 -13.35 8.38
C GLU A 149 2.81 -14.46 8.74
N LYS A 150 2.70 -15.65 8.15
CA LYS A 150 3.63 -16.77 8.44
C LYS A 150 5.07 -16.49 8.00
N TYR A 151 5.25 -15.58 7.03
CA TYR A 151 6.57 -15.18 6.56
C TYR A 151 7.18 -14.05 7.40
N TRP A 152 6.42 -13.50 8.34
CA TRP A 152 6.87 -12.38 9.16
C TRP A 152 7.49 -12.92 10.46
N PRO A 153 8.80 -12.69 10.69
CA PRO A 153 9.46 -13.25 11.85
C PRO A 153 8.90 -12.62 13.13
N LEU A 154 8.80 -13.42 14.19
CA LEU A 154 8.44 -12.91 15.51
C LEU A 154 9.68 -12.33 16.20
N MET A 155 9.51 -11.14 16.74
CA MET A 155 10.50 -10.41 17.52
C MET A 155 10.01 -10.23 18.95
N PRO A 156 10.92 -10.11 19.93
CA PRO A 156 10.54 -9.73 21.27
C PRO A 156 9.82 -8.37 21.30
N PRO A 157 9.04 -8.10 22.35
CA PRO A 157 8.55 -6.75 22.63
C PRO A 157 9.67 -5.72 22.54
N LEU A 158 9.30 -4.50 22.16
CA LEU A 158 10.25 -3.38 22.20
C LEU A 158 10.72 -3.16 23.65
N PRO A 159 12.05 -3.04 23.89
CA PRO A 159 12.57 -2.93 25.25
C PRO A 159 11.99 -1.74 26.02
N SER A 160 11.72 -0.63 25.34
CA SER A 160 11.13 0.58 25.92
C SER A 160 9.73 0.39 26.50
N TYR A 161 8.93 -0.51 25.93
CA TYR A 161 7.54 -0.73 26.32
C TYR A 161 7.36 -1.94 27.24
N GLY A 162 8.27 -2.93 27.18
CA GLY A 162 8.22 -4.14 28.02
C GLY A 162 7.11 -5.15 27.66
N TYR A 163 6.18 -4.80 26.76
CA TYR A 163 5.14 -5.68 26.21
C TYR A 163 4.74 -5.20 24.80
N GLY A 164 4.07 -6.06 24.01
CA GLY A 164 3.58 -5.67 22.69
C GLY A 164 2.43 -4.66 22.78
N ARG A 165 2.45 -3.65 21.91
CA ARG A 165 1.53 -2.49 21.98
C ARG A 165 0.06 -2.87 21.80
N GLU A 166 -0.20 -3.92 21.04
CA GLU A 166 -1.56 -4.37 20.70
C GLU A 166 -1.91 -5.68 21.38
N HIS A 167 -0.90 -6.53 21.58
CA HIS A 167 -1.03 -7.85 22.19
C HIS A 167 0.14 -8.09 23.15
N ARG A 168 -0.14 -8.73 24.29
CA ARG A 168 0.91 -9.25 25.17
C ARG A 168 1.72 -10.32 24.43
N GLY A 169 3.03 -10.33 24.64
CA GLY A 169 3.94 -11.27 23.97
C GLY A 169 4.69 -10.64 22.78
N PRO A 170 5.21 -11.46 21.86
CA PRO A 170 6.05 -10.98 20.76
C PRO A 170 5.25 -10.15 19.75
N ARG A 171 6.00 -9.56 18.81
CA ARG A 171 5.49 -8.76 17.70
C ARG A 171 5.99 -9.32 16.38
N TYR A 172 5.29 -9.07 15.29
CA TYR A 172 5.83 -9.28 13.95
C TYR A 172 7.00 -8.30 13.68
N GLY A 173 8.00 -8.74 12.91
CA GLY A 173 9.11 -7.93 12.44
C GLY A 173 8.69 -6.86 11.43
N SER A 174 9.60 -5.98 11.02
CA SER A 174 9.31 -4.99 9.97
C SER A 174 9.63 -5.51 8.58
N LEU A 175 8.98 -4.98 7.53
CA LEU A 175 9.24 -5.39 6.15
C LEU A 175 10.71 -5.14 5.76
N ILE A 176 11.22 -3.97 6.08
CA ILE A 176 12.65 -3.65 5.99
C ILE A 176 13.16 -3.45 7.40
N HIS A 177 14.14 -4.26 7.80
CA HIS A 177 14.64 -4.29 9.17
C HIS A 177 16.15 -4.06 9.25
N GLY A 178 16.64 -3.58 10.39
CA GLY A 178 18.07 -3.42 10.63
C GLY A 178 18.36 -3.24 12.11
N GLN A 179 19.45 -3.85 12.60
CA GLN A 179 19.91 -3.70 13.98
C GLN A 179 21.42 -3.52 14.02
N ASN A 180 21.92 -2.67 14.91
CA ASN A 180 23.36 -2.43 15.10
C ASN A 180 24.08 -2.02 13.81
N LEU A 181 23.39 -1.23 12.97
CA LEU A 181 23.89 -0.80 11.67
C LEU A 181 24.65 0.52 11.76
N ARG A 182 25.55 0.73 10.81
CA ARG A 182 26.21 2.02 10.59
C ARG A 182 26.22 2.38 9.11
N ASP A 183 26.01 3.65 8.80
CA ASP A 183 26.10 4.18 7.43
C ASP A 183 25.15 3.45 6.48
N VAL A 184 23.84 3.68 6.67
CA VAL A 184 22.78 3.07 5.86
C VAL A 184 21.93 4.16 5.23
N THR A 185 21.79 4.09 3.91
CA THR A 185 20.96 5.02 3.15
C THR A 185 19.85 4.27 2.42
N ILE A 186 18.60 4.66 2.62
CA ILE A 186 17.46 4.26 1.80
C ILE A 186 17.05 5.49 0.99
N THR A 187 17.24 5.44 -0.32
CA THR A 187 16.92 6.57 -1.20
C THR A 187 16.43 6.15 -2.57
N GLY A 188 16.17 7.10 -3.47
CA GLY A 188 15.65 6.78 -4.79
C GLY A 188 15.18 7.97 -5.61
N HIS A 189 14.52 7.66 -6.71
CA HIS A 189 13.75 8.59 -7.53
C HIS A 189 12.26 8.49 -7.20
N ASN A 190 11.92 8.62 -5.92
CA ASN A 190 10.57 8.48 -5.41
C ASN A 190 9.94 7.09 -5.69
N GLY A 191 10.73 6.02 -5.66
CA GLY A 191 10.20 4.67 -5.61
C GLY A 191 9.49 4.38 -4.28
N THR A 192 8.66 3.33 -4.27
CA THR A 192 7.69 3.06 -3.22
C THR A 192 8.04 1.81 -2.41
N ILE A 193 7.91 1.90 -1.09
CA ILE A 193 7.86 0.76 -0.17
C ILE A 193 6.41 0.65 0.29
N ASN A 194 5.71 -0.40 -0.15
CA ASN A 194 4.30 -0.62 0.15
C ASN A 194 4.15 -1.86 1.04
N GLY A 195 3.56 -1.67 2.22
CA GLY A 195 3.39 -2.74 3.22
C GLY A 195 2.20 -3.66 3.03
N GLN A 196 1.32 -3.35 2.06
CA GLN A 196 0.03 -4.02 1.84
C GLN A 196 -0.79 -4.14 3.14
N GLY A 197 -0.83 -3.04 3.92
CA GLY A 197 -1.38 -2.95 5.27
C GLY A 197 -2.86 -3.29 5.40
N GLN A 198 -3.64 -3.27 4.32
CA GLN A 198 -5.09 -3.48 4.33
C GLN A 198 -5.48 -4.80 5.01
N VAL A 199 -4.75 -5.89 4.72
CA VAL A 199 -5.00 -7.21 5.34
C VAL A 199 -4.71 -7.16 6.84
N TRP A 200 -3.62 -6.52 7.24
CA TRP A 200 -3.22 -6.35 8.64
C TRP A 200 -4.26 -5.55 9.44
N TRP A 201 -4.73 -4.42 8.89
CA TRP A 201 -5.70 -3.56 9.54
C TRP A 201 -7.06 -4.26 9.70
N LYS A 202 -7.51 -4.98 8.66
CA LYS A 202 -8.74 -5.78 8.72
C LYS A 202 -8.66 -6.83 9.81
N ARG A 203 -7.56 -7.60 9.86
CA ARG A 203 -7.37 -8.65 10.88
C ARG A 203 -7.25 -8.07 12.28
N TYR A 204 -6.58 -6.93 12.46
CA TYR A 204 -6.52 -6.22 13.74
C TYR A 204 -7.92 -5.82 14.23
N ARG A 205 -8.73 -5.18 13.39
CA ARG A 205 -10.12 -4.80 13.76
C ARG A 205 -10.98 -6.02 14.10
N GLN A 206 -10.77 -7.13 13.41
CA GLN A 206 -11.46 -8.39 13.64
C GLN A 206 -10.90 -9.19 14.83
N LYS A 207 -9.83 -8.71 15.49
CA LYS A 207 -9.13 -9.40 16.59
C LYS A 207 -8.62 -10.80 16.19
N LEU A 208 -8.15 -10.93 14.94
CA LEU A 208 -7.63 -12.16 14.35
C LEU A 208 -6.10 -12.22 14.31
N LEU A 209 -5.42 -11.26 14.91
CA LEU A 209 -3.96 -11.26 15.04
C LEU A 209 -3.59 -11.88 16.39
N ASN A 210 -2.56 -12.74 16.37
CA ASN A 210 -2.02 -13.36 17.58
C ASN A 210 -0.95 -12.50 18.25
N HIS A 211 -0.34 -11.59 17.48
CA HIS A 211 0.82 -10.79 17.88
C HIS A 211 0.66 -9.34 17.43
N THR A 212 1.39 -8.44 18.08
CA THR A 212 1.43 -7.01 17.71
C THR A 212 1.99 -6.84 16.29
N ARG A 213 1.38 -5.99 15.47
CA ARG A 213 1.80 -5.72 14.09
C ARG A 213 3.21 -5.11 14.03
N GLY A 214 3.92 -5.41 12.95
CA GLY A 214 5.26 -4.91 12.69
C GLY A 214 5.26 -3.58 11.93
N PRO A 215 6.23 -2.67 12.16
CA PRO A 215 6.39 -1.46 11.37
C PRO A 215 6.70 -1.74 9.89
N LEU A 216 6.52 -0.76 9.00
CA LEU A 216 6.97 -0.91 7.60
C LEU A 216 8.50 -0.91 7.49
N VAL A 217 9.17 0.08 8.07
CA VAL A 217 10.63 0.17 8.13
C VAL A 217 11.07 0.39 9.57
N GLN A 218 11.92 -0.48 10.11
CA GLN A 218 12.45 -0.35 11.46
C GLN A 218 13.97 -0.51 11.49
N ILE A 219 14.65 0.45 12.09
CA ILE A 219 16.10 0.44 12.29
C ILE A 219 16.37 0.62 13.78
N MET A 220 17.13 -0.27 14.40
CA MET A 220 17.36 -0.30 15.85
C MET A 220 18.84 -0.19 16.20
N TRP A 221 19.19 0.52 17.27
CA TRP A 221 20.56 0.60 17.82
C TRP A 221 21.63 0.97 16.78
N SER A 222 21.29 1.87 15.87
CA SER A 222 22.09 2.12 14.68
C SER A 222 22.57 3.56 14.59
N SER A 223 23.51 3.85 13.71
CA SER A 223 24.03 5.20 13.52
C SER A 223 24.21 5.57 12.05
N ASP A 224 24.16 6.87 11.76
CA ASP A 224 24.38 7.41 10.41
C ASP A 224 23.35 6.85 9.40
N ILE A 225 22.06 7.10 9.68
CA ILE A 225 20.94 6.58 8.90
C ILE A 225 20.31 7.69 8.06
N VAL A 226 20.13 7.45 6.77
CA VAL A 226 19.48 8.40 5.85
C VAL A 226 18.30 7.73 5.18
N LEU A 227 17.11 8.31 5.31
CA LEU A 227 15.91 7.94 4.58
C LEU A 227 15.49 9.15 3.73
N SER A 228 15.54 9.04 2.41
CA SER A 228 15.20 10.20 1.57
C SER A 228 14.69 9.92 0.17
N ASN A 229 13.86 10.79 -0.39
CA ASN A 229 13.38 10.69 -1.78
C ASN A 229 12.69 9.35 -2.11
N VAL A 230 11.87 8.85 -1.18
CA VAL A 230 11.08 7.61 -1.34
C VAL A 230 9.66 7.84 -0.85
N THR A 231 8.75 6.98 -1.32
CA THR A 231 7.38 6.91 -0.82
C THR A 231 7.22 5.70 0.10
N LEU A 232 6.65 5.90 1.28
CA LEU A 232 6.21 4.85 2.19
C LEU A 232 4.68 4.78 2.12
N GLN A 233 4.13 3.60 1.87
CA GLN A 233 2.70 3.45 1.59
C GLN A 233 2.12 2.22 2.30
N ASP A 234 0.85 2.33 2.71
CA ASP A 234 0.04 1.23 3.25
C ASP A 234 0.79 0.41 4.32
N SER A 235 1.34 1.11 5.32
CA SER A 235 2.11 0.48 6.40
C SER A 235 1.22 -0.46 7.24
N PRO A 236 1.68 -1.68 7.62
CA PRO A 236 0.91 -2.56 8.50
C PRO A 236 0.67 -1.96 9.89
N PHE A 237 1.60 -1.13 10.38
CA PHE A 237 1.61 -0.46 11.68
C PHE A 237 2.38 0.87 11.55
N TRP A 238 3.23 1.24 12.50
CA TRP A 238 4.14 2.38 12.39
C TRP A 238 4.95 2.37 11.09
N THR A 239 5.13 3.54 10.46
CA THR A 239 5.66 3.59 9.10
C THR A 239 7.19 3.57 9.08
N PHE A 240 7.85 4.59 9.65
CA PHE A 240 9.28 4.59 9.84
C PHE A 240 9.62 4.72 11.32
N HIS A 241 10.22 3.66 11.87
CA HIS A 241 10.52 3.55 13.29
C HIS A 241 12.04 3.40 13.52
N PRO A 242 12.79 4.51 13.67
CA PRO A 242 14.13 4.49 14.22
C PRO A 242 14.08 4.35 15.75
N TYR A 243 14.66 3.27 16.27
CA TYR A 243 14.73 2.95 17.70
C TYR A 243 16.18 3.07 18.20
N ASP A 244 16.44 3.92 19.19
CA ASP A 244 17.77 4.11 19.80
C ASP A 244 18.87 4.33 18.74
N CYS A 245 18.61 5.26 17.81
CA CYS A 245 19.48 5.54 16.68
C CYS A 245 20.16 6.91 16.79
N LYS A 246 21.41 7.00 16.34
CA LYS A 246 22.18 8.25 16.32
C LYS A 246 22.33 8.80 14.89
N ASN A 247 22.20 10.11 14.72
CA ASN A 247 22.39 10.78 13.43
C ASN A 247 21.46 10.20 12.34
N VAL A 248 20.15 10.39 12.53
CA VAL A 248 19.11 9.98 11.57
C VAL A 248 18.66 11.20 10.76
N THR A 249 18.72 11.09 9.45
CA THR A 249 18.21 12.13 8.52
C THR A 249 17.04 11.57 7.73
N VAL A 250 15.89 12.25 7.78
CA VAL A 250 14.71 11.95 6.97
C VAL A 250 14.43 13.15 6.08
N LYS A 251 14.45 13.00 4.75
CA LYS A 251 14.33 14.13 3.83
C LYS A 251 13.55 13.78 2.56
N ASN A 252 12.57 14.60 2.18
CA ASN A 252 11.77 14.41 0.97
C ASN A 252 11.13 13.02 0.91
N VAL A 253 10.67 12.53 2.05
CA VAL A 253 9.87 11.31 2.12
C VAL A 253 8.40 11.69 1.88
N THR A 254 7.66 10.79 1.24
CA THR A 254 6.20 10.87 1.12
C THR A 254 5.60 9.72 1.91
N ILE A 255 4.60 9.98 2.75
CA ILE A 255 3.92 8.92 3.53
C ILE A 255 2.44 8.90 3.14
N LEU A 256 2.01 7.78 2.57
CA LEU A 256 0.66 7.54 2.04
C LEU A 256 0.00 6.37 2.80
N ASN A 257 -0.51 6.64 3.98
CA ASN A 257 -1.40 5.72 4.70
C ASN A 257 -2.83 6.30 4.69
N PRO A 258 -3.88 5.48 4.61
CA PRO A 258 -5.26 5.97 4.74
C PRO A 258 -5.50 6.65 6.09
N ILE A 259 -6.33 7.71 6.11
CA ILE A 259 -6.72 8.40 7.35
C ILE A 259 -7.73 7.56 8.15
N PHE A 260 -8.58 6.82 7.45
CA PHE A 260 -9.59 5.96 8.05
C PHE A 260 -9.22 4.50 7.85
N GLU A 261 -9.58 3.67 8.84
CA GLU A 261 -9.38 2.22 8.78
C GLU A 261 -7.93 1.73 8.70
N ALA A 262 -6.94 2.59 8.93
CA ALA A 262 -5.53 2.25 9.07
C ALA A 262 -5.05 2.58 10.50
N PRO A 263 -5.33 1.71 11.49
CA PRO A 263 -5.00 2.00 12.87
C PRO A 263 -3.49 1.99 13.09
N ASN A 264 -2.98 3.03 13.77
CA ASN A 264 -1.58 3.15 14.20
C ASN A 264 -0.57 3.13 13.04
N THR A 265 -0.92 3.77 11.93
CA THR A 265 -0.04 3.96 10.78
C THR A 265 0.68 5.30 10.83
N ASP A 266 1.23 5.58 12.01
CA ASP A 266 1.95 6.80 12.37
C ASP A 266 3.12 7.01 11.39
N GLY A 267 3.43 8.28 11.11
CA GLY A 267 4.33 8.62 10.00
C GLY A 267 5.81 8.35 10.30
N ILE A 268 6.35 9.03 11.30
CA ILE A 268 7.72 8.86 11.78
C ILE A 268 7.65 8.77 13.29
N ASP A 269 8.16 7.67 13.83
CA ASP A 269 8.06 7.31 15.25
C ASP A 269 9.46 7.16 15.84
N PRO A 270 10.11 8.26 16.24
CA PRO A 270 11.43 8.21 16.87
C PRO A 270 11.31 7.73 18.33
N ASP A 271 11.83 6.54 18.63
CA ASP A 271 11.81 5.98 19.99
C ASP A 271 13.20 5.93 20.61
N ILE A 272 13.33 6.53 21.80
CA ILE A 272 14.54 6.61 22.65
C ILE A 272 15.76 7.26 21.96
N ILE A 273 16.34 8.26 22.66
CA ILE A 273 17.55 9.04 22.35
C ILE A 273 17.95 9.05 20.87
N ILE A 274 17.37 9.97 20.10
CA ILE A 274 17.94 10.37 18.81
C ILE A 274 18.74 11.65 18.99
N SER A 275 20.07 11.54 18.98
CA SER A 275 20.92 12.73 18.83
C SER A 275 21.05 13.07 17.35
N GLY A 276 20.54 14.23 16.95
CA GLY A 276 20.68 14.77 15.59
C GLY A 276 19.62 14.36 14.58
N LEU A 277 18.37 14.10 14.99
CA LEU A 277 17.27 13.89 14.03
C LEU A 277 17.07 15.15 13.17
N ARG A 278 17.10 15.01 11.85
CA ARG A 278 16.70 16.07 10.91
C ARG A 278 15.60 15.52 10.01
N ALA A 279 14.36 15.90 10.26
CA ALA A 279 13.21 15.47 9.48
C ALA A 279 12.67 16.60 8.59
N GLY A 280 12.48 16.32 7.30
CA GLY A 280 11.77 17.15 6.34
C GLY A 280 10.94 16.27 5.43
N VAL A 281 9.63 16.18 5.69
CA VAL A 281 8.69 15.34 4.93
C VAL A 281 7.94 16.21 3.93
N SER A 282 7.79 15.70 2.71
CA SER A 282 7.27 16.49 1.59
C SER A 282 5.74 16.47 1.47
N ARG A 283 5.08 15.36 1.82
CA ARG A 283 3.62 15.21 1.93
C ARG A 283 3.23 14.10 2.91
N PHE A 284 2.18 14.35 3.69
CA PHE A 284 1.57 13.39 4.64
C PHE A 284 0.12 13.08 4.25
N GLY A 285 -0.25 11.80 4.35
CA GLY A 285 -1.63 11.31 4.24
C GLY A 285 -2.21 10.69 5.51
N GLY A 286 -1.50 10.66 6.65
CA GLY A 286 -1.92 10.00 7.91
C GLY A 286 -1.66 10.83 9.19
N GLU A 287 -2.07 10.33 10.36
CA GLU A 287 -1.96 11.04 11.65
C GLU A 287 -0.50 11.18 12.15
N SER A 288 -0.15 12.42 12.49
CA SER A 288 0.99 12.90 13.31
C SER A 288 2.44 12.56 12.92
N VAL A 289 3.29 13.60 13.10
CA VAL A 289 4.72 13.47 13.43
C VAL A 289 4.79 13.60 14.94
N SER A 290 5.26 12.58 15.65
CA SER A 290 5.56 12.70 17.08
C SER A 290 7.02 13.14 17.22
N TYR A 291 7.23 14.31 17.82
CA TYR A 291 8.55 14.85 18.17
C TYR A 291 8.93 14.47 19.61
#